data_AF-A0A7J4LAK5-F1
#
_entry.id   AF-A0A7J4LAK5-F1
#
_cell.length_a   1.000
_cell.length_b   1.000
_cell.length_c   1.000
_cell.angle_alpha   90.00
_cell.angle_beta   90.00
_cell.angle_gamma   90.00
#
_symmetry.space_group_name_H-M   'P 1'
#
loop_
_entity.id
_entity.type
_entity.pdbx_description
1 polymer ?
#
loop_
_entity_poly.entity_id
_entity_poly.type
_entity_poly.pdbx_seq_one_letter_code
_entity_poly.pdbx_strand_id
1 'polypeptide(L)'
;MDKNDLDVKIENIVASIEGVAESFDLNKIKEEIPNTEYDKNKFPGLVYRVKDPKAAFLIFSSGKINCTGSRSIEDVEKSCKLLLKDLESVGYNPIKPEIVIQNVVASANLKSEVNLNEIAGALMDDIEYEPEQFPGMVYRLREMNVVVLIFGSGRLVITGAKDTESVHTAAKKVHDKLSSLGILQS
;
A
#
# COMPACT_ATOMS: atom_id res chain seq x y z
N MET A 1 3.21 -13.11 -23.05
CA MET A 1 2.58 -13.27 -21.73
C MET A 1 1.54 -12.18 -21.56
N ASP A 2 0.30 -12.57 -21.25
CA ASP A 2 -0.81 -11.63 -21.06
C ASP A 2 -0.70 -10.95 -19.69
N LYS A 3 -1.27 -9.75 -19.48
CA LYS A 3 -1.22 -9.05 -18.17
C LYS A 3 -1.78 -9.89 -17.00
N ASN A 4 -2.60 -10.90 -17.30
CA ASN A 4 -3.29 -11.76 -16.34
C ASN A 4 -2.50 -13.00 -15.88
N ASP A 5 -1.31 -13.26 -16.42
CA ASP A 5 -0.61 -14.54 -16.19
C ASP A 5 0.11 -14.62 -14.82
N LEU A 6 0.34 -13.47 -14.18
CA LEU A 6 1.12 -13.36 -12.94
C LEU A 6 0.26 -13.28 -11.67
N ASP A 7 -1.05 -13.54 -11.74
CA ASP A 7 -2.00 -13.45 -10.61
C ASP A 7 -1.81 -12.18 -9.75
N VAL A 8 -1.66 -11.02 -10.37
CA VAL A 8 -1.44 -9.78 -9.61
C VAL A 8 -2.69 -9.46 -8.79
N LYS A 9 -2.50 -9.33 -7.48
CA LYS A 9 -3.57 -9.09 -6.51
C LYS A 9 -3.20 -7.94 -5.60
N ILE A 10 -4.10 -6.96 -5.49
CA ILE A 10 -3.95 -5.85 -4.55
C ILE A 10 -4.23 -6.37 -3.13
N GLU A 11 -3.25 -6.20 -2.25
CA GLU A 11 -3.33 -6.66 -0.87
C GLU A 11 -3.65 -5.51 0.10
N ASN A 12 -3.18 -4.29 -0.21
CA ASN A 12 -3.49 -3.09 0.57
C ASN A 12 -3.29 -1.81 -0.26
N ILE A 13 -4.11 -0.80 0.02
CA ILE A 13 -3.94 0.58 -0.48
C ILE A 13 -3.86 1.51 0.72
N VAL A 14 -2.86 2.39 0.71
CA VAL A 14 -2.68 3.48 1.67
C VAL A 14 -2.95 4.78 0.95
N ALA A 15 -3.79 5.62 1.55
CA ALA A 15 -4.11 6.95 1.06
C ALA A 15 -3.97 7.99 2.16
N SER A 16 -3.86 9.26 1.79
CA SER A 16 -4.10 10.40 2.68
C SER A 16 -5.30 11.18 2.23
N ILE A 17 -5.90 11.93 3.16
CA ILE A 17 -6.85 13.00 2.84
C ILE A 17 -6.22 14.32 3.26
N GLU A 18 -6.17 15.26 2.33
CA GLU A 18 -5.60 16.59 2.50
C GLU A 18 -6.70 17.64 2.34
N GLY A 19 -6.47 18.84 2.88
CA GLY A 19 -7.41 19.97 2.75
C GLY A 19 -8.72 19.81 3.55
N VAL A 20 -8.72 19.01 4.62
CA VAL A 20 -9.92 18.84 5.46
C VAL A 20 -10.04 19.96 6.50
N ALA A 21 -8.99 20.19 7.28
CA ALA A 21 -8.89 21.26 8.28
C ALA A 21 -7.42 21.55 8.59
N GLU A 22 -7.10 22.75 9.08
CA GLU A 22 -5.75 23.09 9.56
C GLU A 22 -5.40 22.33 10.84
N SER A 23 -6.40 22.05 11.68
CA SER A 23 -6.22 21.26 12.90
C SER A 23 -7.52 20.56 13.31
N PHE A 24 -7.38 19.47 14.07
CA PHE A 24 -8.48 18.71 14.63
C PHE A 24 -8.41 18.68 16.16
N ASP A 25 -9.56 18.88 16.81
CA ASP A 25 -9.76 18.54 18.20
C ASP A 25 -10.13 17.06 18.29
N LEU A 26 -9.13 16.24 18.56
CA LEU A 26 -9.29 14.79 18.59
C LEU A 26 -10.18 14.31 19.75
N ASN A 27 -10.29 15.08 20.85
CA ASN A 27 -11.20 14.72 21.94
C ASN A 27 -12.65 14.98 21.53
N LYS A 28 -12.92 16.12 20.89
CA LYS A 28 -14.24 16.42 20.32
C LYS A 28 -14.68 15.34 19.33
N ILE A 29 -13.80 14.99 18.39
CA ILE A 29 -14.07 13.93 17.39
C ILE A 29 -14.36 12.60 18.08
N LYS A 30 -13.60 12.22 19.12
CA LYS A 30 -13.82 10.99 19.88
C LYS A 30 -15.20 10.97 20.57
N GLU A 31 -15.61 12.10 21.14
CA GLU A 31 -16.86 12.22 21.88
C GLU A 31 -18.10 12.21 20.97
N GLU A 32 -18.00 12.83 19.80
CA GLU A 32 -19.14 13.04 18.91
C GLU A 32 -19.23 12.01 17.77
N ILE A 33 -18.12 11.39 17.34
CA ILE A 33 -18.10 10.41 16.25
C ILE A 33 -17.94 8.99 16.80
N PRO A 34 -18.86 8.05 16.50
CA PRO A 34 -18.76 6.66 16.94
C PRO A 34 -17.64 5.91 16.21
N ASN A 35 -17.28 4.73 16.72
CA ASN A 35 -16.21 3.87 16.17
C ASN A 35 -14.83 4.56 16.12
N THR A 36 -14.61 5.46 17.06
CA THR A 36 -13.34 6.16 17.27
C THR A 36 -12.63 5.65 18.52
N GLU A 37 -11.31 5.56 18.45
CA GLU A 37 -10.43 5.21 19.57
C GLU A 37 -9.32 6.26 19.64
N TYR A 38 -9.21 6.95 20.78
CA TYR A 38 -8.13 7.92 21.01
C TYR A 38 -7.61 7.86 22.45
N ASP A 39 -6.30 7.62 22.55
CA ASP A 39 -5.50 7.66 23.77
C ASP A 39 -4.10 8.17 23.40
N LYS A 40 -3.86 9.46 23.67
CA LYS A 40 -2.60 10.15 23.33
C LYS A 40 -1.37 9.51 23.97
N ASN A 41 -1.52 8.80 25.08
CA ASN A 41 -0.41 8.13 25.75
C ASN A 41 0.03 6.85 25.02
N LYS A 42 -0.86 6.26 24.20
CA LYS A 42 -0.57 5.06 23.40
C LYS A 42 -0.24 5.39 21.95
N PHE A 43 -0.97 6.33 21.35
CA PHE A 43 -0.79 6.71 19.95
C PHE A 43 -1.20 8.18 19.73
N PRO A 44 -0.41 8.99 19.02
CA PRO A 44 -0.68 10.43 18.87
C PRO A 44 -1.91 10.78 18.02
N GLY A 45 -2.41 9.85 17.19
CA GLY A 45 -3.59 10.06 16.35
C GLY A 45 -4.85 9.39 16.91
N LEU A 46 -6.01 9.85 16.46
CA LEU A 46 -7.29 9.17 16.65
C LEU A 46 -7.45 8.08 15.58
N VAL A 47 -7.89 6.90 15.98
CA VAL A 47 -8.21 5.79 15.08
C VAL A 47 -9.72 5.76 14.83
N TYR A 48 -10.14 5.89 13.58
CA TYR A 48 -11.54 5.72 13.17
C TYR A 48 -11.66 4.51 12.25
N ARG A 49 -12.64 3.62 12.48
CA ARG A 49 -12.75 2.34 11.75
C ARG A 49 -14.08 2.26 11.00
N VAL A 50 -13.99 1.93 9.71
CA VAL A 50 -15.13 1.60 8.86
C VAL A 50 -15.15 0.09 8.63
N LYS A 51 -16.30 -0.54 8.82
CA LYS A 51 -16.47 -2.00 8.63
C LYS A 51 -16.71 -2.38 7.17
N ASP A 52 -17.51 -1.58 6.47
CA ASP A 52 -17.90 -1.84 5.08
C ASP A 52 -17.98 -0.52 4.28
N PRO A 53 -17.07 -0.29 3.32
CA PRO A 53 -15.88 -1.09 3.05
C PRO A 53 -14.89 -1.05 4.23
N LYS A 54 -14.09 -2.11 4.38
CA LYS A 54 -13.14 -2.23 5.51
C LYS A 54 -12.01 -1.21 5.35
N ALA A 55 -11.92 -0.25 6.27
CA ALA A 55 -10.86 0.74 6.32
C ALA A 55 -10.57 1.20 7.75
N ALA A 56 -9.35 1.69 7.97
CA ALA A 56 -8.94 2.36 9.19
C ALA A 56 -8.29 3.70 8.86
N PHE A 57 -8.73 4.74 9.56
CA PHE A 57 -8.24 6.09 9.43
C PHE A 57 -7.43 6.47 10.67
N LEU A 58 -6.30 7.13 10.45
CA LEU A 58 -5.46 7.74 11.47
C LEU A 58 -5.57 9.26 11.30
N ILE A 59 -6.25 9.91 12.23
CA ILE A 59 -6.54 11.35 12.21
C ILE A 59 -5.61 12.03 13.22
N PHE A 60 -4.79 12.97 12.75
CA PHE A 60 -3.83 13.67 13.59
C PHE A 60 -4.30 15.11 13.85
N SER A 61 -3.97 15.65 15.02
CA SER A 61 -4.35 17.02 15.40
C SER A 61 -3.83 18.09 14.43
N SER A 62 -2.81 17.76 13.62
CA SER A 62 -2.24 18.63 12.59
C SER A 62 -3.07 18.72 11.29
N GLY A 63 -4.28 18.16 11.25
CA GLY A 63 -5.11 18.11 10.04
C GLY A 63 -4.79 16.95 9.09
N LYS A 64 -3.69 16.22 9.32
CA LYS A 64 -3.31 15.06 8.50
C LYS A 64 -4.23 13.88 8.77
N ILE A 65 -4.71 13.24 7.71
CA ILE A 65 -5.48 11.99 7.76
C ILE A 65 -4.81 10.95 6.88
N ASN A 66 -4.55 9.76 7.41
CA ASN A 66 -4.14 8.59 6.63
C ASN A 66 -5.24 7.53 6.64
N CYS A 67 -5.40 6.79 5.56
CA CYS A 67 -6.32 5.67 5.37
C CYS A 67 -5.54 4.41 4.98
N THR A 68 -5.88 3.26 5.55
CA THR A 68 -5.29 1.94 5.21
C THR A 68 -6.31 0.82 5.40
N GLY A 69 -6.02 -0.36 4.84
CA GLY A 69 -6.80 -1.59 4.99
C GLY A 69 -7.72 -1.92 3.81
N SER A 70 -7.88 -0.99 2.87
CA SER A 70 -8.67 -1.18 1.65
C SER A 70 -7.89 -1.95 0.58
N ARG A 71 -8.60 -2.68 -0.29
CA ARG A 71 -8.00 -3.46 -1.39
C ARG A 71 -8.35 -2.94 -2.79
N SER A 72 -9.15 -1.88 -2.87
CA SER A 72 -9.52 -1.23 -4.13
C SER A 72 -9.56 0.28 -3.95
N ILE A 73 -9.30 1.02 -5.04
CA ILE A 73 -9.38 2.49 -5.03
C ILE A 73 -10.81 2.95 -4.74
N GLU A 74 -11.79 2.24 -5.29
CA GLU A 74 -13.22 2.51 -5.04
C GLU A 74 -13.58 2.41 -3.55
N ASP A 75 -13.07 1.39 -2.84
CA ASP A 75 -13.30 1.22 -1.40
C ASP A 75 -12.62 2.32 -0.57
N VAL A 76 -11.44 2.77 -0.99
CA VAL A 76 -10.78 3.95 -0.38
C VAL A 76 -11.67 5.17 -0.54
N GLU A 77 -12.13 5.47 -1.75
CA GLU A 77 -12.98 6.64 -2.00
C GLU A 77 -14.30 6.60 -1.23
N LYS A 78 -14.96 5.44 -1.19
CA LYS A 78 -16.18 5.25 -0.40
C LYS A 78 -15.92 5.47 1.09
N SER A 79 -14.85 4.88 1.63
CA SER A 79 -14.48 5.05 3.04
C SER A 79 -14.14 6.50 3.39
N CYS A 80 -13.39 7.19 2.52
CA CYS A 80 -13.04 8.60 2.72
C CYS A 80 -14.30 9.47 2.73
N LYS A 81 -15.27 9.23 1.84
CA LYS A 81 -16.55 9.95 1.82
C LYS A 81 -17.35 9.75 3.11
N LEU A 82 -17.34 8.55 3.69
CA LEU A 82 -17.99 8.29 4.98
C LEU A 82 -17.33 9.10 6.09
N LEU A 83 -16.00 9.09 6.20
CA LEU A 83 -15.28 9.90 7.18
C LEU A 83 -15.55 11.40 7.00
N LEU A 84 -15.50 11.92 5.78
CA LEU A 84 -15.74 13.34 5.51
C LEU A 84 -17.14 13.78 5.97
N LYS A 85 -18.16 12.95 5.73
CA LYS A 85 -19.53 13.21 6.19
C LYS A 85 -19.63 13.22 7.72
N ASP A 86 -18.95 12.32 8.41
CA ASP A 86 -18.93 12.29 9.87
C ASP A 86 -18.19 13.53 10.43
N LEU A 87 -17.09 13.96 9.80
CA LEU A 87 -16.36 15.17 10.16
C LEU A 87 -17.19 16.45 9.94
N GLU A 88 -17.96 16.53 8.85
CA GLU A 88 -18.92 17.62 8.61
C GLU A 88 -19.96 17.72 9.72
N SER A 89 -20.45 16.58 10.22
CA SER A 89 -21.46 16.54 11.30
C SER A 89 -20.97 17.15 12.62
N VAL A 90 -19.66 17.21 12.83
CA VAL A 90 -19.02 17.80 14.02
C VAL A 90 -18.36 19.16 13.72
N GLY A 91 -18.66 19.75 12.57
CA GLY A 91 -18.29 21.13 12.22
C GLY A 91 -17.01 21.30 11.40
N TYR A 92 -16.42 20.22 10.89
CA TYR A 92 -15.31 20.31 9.92
C TYR A 92 -15.87 20.26 8.51
N ASN A 93 -16.00 21.42 7.86
CA ASN A 93 -16.61 21.56 6.53
C ASN A 93 -15.53 21.84 5.47
N PRO A 94 -14.92 20.81 4.88
CA PRO A 94 -13.83 20.98 3.94
C PRO A 94 -14.34 21.49 2.58
N ILE A 95 -13.68 22.51 2.02
CA ILE A 95 -14.10 23.10 0.73
C ILE A 95 -13.74 22.18 -0.44
N LYS A 96 -12.53 21.62 -0.42
CA LYS A 96 -12.02 20.74 -1.49
C LYS A 96 -11.02 19.73 -0.91
N PRO A 97 -11.51 18.70 -0.21
CA PRO A 97 -10.62 17.65 0.28
C PRO A 97 -10.05 16.86 -0.90
N GLU A 98 -8.77 16.52 -0.83
CA GLU A 98 -8.08 15.73 -1.85
C GLU A 98 -7.70 14.36 -1.28
N ILE A 99 -8.09 13.29 -1.96
CA ILE A 99 -7.68 11.92 -1.63
C ILE A 99 -6.45 11.59 -2.47
N VAL A 100 -5.32 11.35 -1.82
CA VAL A 100 -4.05 11.07 -2.49
C VAL A 100 -3.62 9.64 -2.19
N ILE A 101 -3.45 8.81 -3.21
CA ILE A 101 -2.88 7.47 -3.03
C ILE A 101 -1.39 7.59 -2.71
N GLN A 102 -1.01 7.07 -1.55
CA GLN A 102 0.36 7.13 -1.04
C GLN A 102 1.14 5.86 -1.37
N ASN A 103 0.47 4.69 -1.31
CA ASN A 103 1.09 3.41 -1.60
C ASN A 103 0.04 2.37 -2.02
N VAL A 104 0.40 1.52 -2.98
CA VAL A 104 -0.33 0.32 -3.37
C VAL A 104 0.60 -0.87 -3.13
N VAL A 105 0.14 -1.80 -2.31
CA VAL A 105 0.83 -3.06 -2.03
C VAL A 105 0.09 -4.17 -2.78
N ALA A 106 0.84 -4.94 -3.57
CA ALA A 106 0.32 -6.06 -4.31
C ALA A 106 1.16 -7.31 -4.09
N SER A 107 0.56 -8.47 -4.29
CA SER A 107 1.28 -9.72 -4.49
C SER A 107 1.11 -10.20 -5.93
N ALA A 108 2.09 -10.93 -6.43
CA ALA A 108 2.02 -11.61 -7.72
C ALA A 108 2.72 -12.99 -7.61
N ASN A 109 2.60 -13.81 -8.63
CA ASN A 109 3.20 -15.14 -8.69
C ASN A 109 3.84 -15.35 -10.06
N LEU A 110 5.14 -15.68 -10.07
CA LEU A 110 5.91 -16.02 -11.27
C LEU A 110 5.52 -17.38 -11.87
N LYS A 111 4.70 -18.17 -11.16
CA LYS A 111 4.25 -19.53 -11.54
C LYS A 111 5.37 -20.56 -11.67
N SER A 112 6.57 -20.23 -11.22
CA SER A 112 7.73 -21.10 -11.15
C SER A 112 8.51 -20.80 -9.88
N GLU A 113 9.10 -21.83 -9.28
CA GLU A 113 10.13 -21.65 -8.27
C GLU A 113 11.37 -21.00 -8.90
N VAL A 114 12.12 -20.27 -8.09
CA VAL A 114 13.32 -19.55 -8.52
C VAL A 114 14.46 -19.74 -7.51
N ASN A 115 15.68 -19.92 -8.03
CA ASN A 115 16.86 -19.96 -7.18
C ASN A 115 17.36 -18.54 -6.91
N LEU A 116 17.09 -18.02 -5.71
CA LEU A 116 17.49 -16.66 -5.33
C LEU A 116 19.01 -16.45 -5.36
N ASN A 117 19.82 -17.49 -5.15
CA ASN A 117 21.29 -17.38 -5.25
C ASN A 117 21.74 -17.14 -6.69
N GLU A 118 21.09 -17.77 -7.67
CA GLU A 118 21.38 -17.57 -9.09
C GLU A 118 20.97 -16.17 -9.55
N ILE A 119 19.81 -15.69 -9.10
CA ILE A 119 19.37 -14.31 -9.35
C ILE A 119 20.37 -13.31 -8.72
N ALA A 120 20.89 -13.64 -7.53
CA ALA A 120 21.80 -12.75 -6.81
C ALA A 120 23.09 -12.49 -7.59
N GLY A 121 23.65 -13.53 -8.20
CA GLY A 121 24.82 -13.41 -9.06
C GLY A 121 24.57 -12.58 -10.33
N ALA A 122 23.32 -12.47 -10.80
CA ALA A 122 23.00 -11.84 -12.08
C ALA A 122 22.59 -10.35 -11.99
N LEU A 123 22.07 -9.88 -10.85
CA LEU A 123 21.44 -8.55 -10.71
C LEU A 123 22.17 -7.59 -9.74
N MET A 124 23.35 -7.99 -9.24
CA MET A 124 24.16 -7.41 -8.15
C MET A 124 23.84 -5.99 -7.63
N ASP A 125 23.74 -4.95 -8.48
CA ASP A 125 23.62 -3.54 -8.04
C ASP A 125 22.22 -3.11 -7.54
N ASP A 126 21.17 -3.86 -7.90
CA ASP A 126 19.78 -3.49 -7.61
C ASP A 126 19.10 -4.41 -6.59
N ILE A 127 19.85 -5.35 -6.02
CA ILE A 127 19.32 -6.38 -5.14
C ILE A 127 20.01 -6.41 -3.78
N GLU A 128 19.26 -6.83 -2.76
CA GLU A 128 19.77 -7.14 -1.42
C GLU A 128 19.24 -8.53 -1.04
N TYR A 129 20.12 -9.49 -0.78
CA TYR A 129 19.73 -10.86 -0.43
C TYR A 129 20.66 -11.44 0.64
N GLU A 130 20.14 -11.49 1.87
CA GLU A 130 20.81 -12.02 3.06
C GLU A 130 19.88 -13.06 3.71
N PRO A 131 19.86 -14.33 3.22
CA PRO A 131 18.85 -15.33 3.60
C PRO A 131 18.81 -15.66 5.09
N GLU A 132 19.91 -15.47 5.81
CA GLU A 132 19.97 -15.65 7.27
C GLU A 132 19.18 -14.56 8.03
N GLN A 133 19.04 -13.37 7.45
CA GLN A 133 18.29 -12.25 8.04
C GLN A 133 16.86 -12.18 7.53
N PHE A 134 16.65 -12.44 6.23
CA PHE A 134 15.34 -12.39 5.59
C PHE A 134 15.26 -13.38 4.42
N PRO A 135 14.23 -14.25 4.36
CA PRO A 135 14.15 -15.32 3.35
C PRO A 135 13.84 -14.86 1.92
N GLY A 136 13.52 -13.58 1.70
CA GLY A 136 13.24 -13.02 0.38
C GLY A 136 14.40 -12.15 -0.13
N MET A 137 14.51 -12.02 -1.45
CA MET A 137 15.39 -11.03 -2.09
C MET A 137 14.64 -9.71 -2.22
N VAL A 138 15.28 -8.61 -1.84
CA VAL A 138 14.80 -7.26 -2.12
C VAL A 138 15.34 -6.85 -3.49
N TYR A 139 14.48 -6.57 -4.45
CA TYR A 139 14.84 -6.04 -5.76
C TYR A 139 14.25 -4.63 -5.95
N ARG A 140 15.09 -3.63 -6.20
CA ARG A 140 14.68 -2.23 -6.34
C ARG A 140 14.58 -1.84 -7.81
N LEU A 141 13.36 -1.59 -8.28
CA LEU A 141 13.09 -1.01 -9.59
C LEU A 141 13.17 0.52 -9.48
N ARG A 142 14.39 1.05 -9.48
CA ARG A 142 14.70 2.47 -9.20
C ARG A 142 13.98 3.43 -10.14
N GLU A 143 13.82 3.06 -11.41
CA GLU A 143 13.14 3.86 -12.42
C GLU A 143 11.64 4.03 -12.16
N MET A 144 11.05 3.17 -11.31
CA MET A 144 9.63 3.23 -10.91
C MET A 144 9.45 3.68 -9.46
N ASN A 145 10.54 3.81 -8.68
CA ASN A 145 10.51 3.93 -7.22
C ASN A 145 9.73 2.78 -6.55
N VAL A 146 9.83 1.56 -7.09
CA VAL A 146 9.15 0.36 -6.60
C VAL A 146 10.16 -0.61 -6.00
N VAL A 147 9.76 -1.28 -4.93
CA VAL A 147 10.50 -2.38 -4.31
C VAL A 147 9.69 -3.66 -4.49
N VAL A 148 10.36 -4.71 -4.97
CA VAL A 148 9.80 -6.05 -5.12
C VAL A 148 10.56 -7.00 -4.20
N LEU A 149 9.82 -7.71 -3.34
CA LEU A 149 10.35 -8.83 -2.59
C LEU A 149 10.09 -10.11 -3.39
N ILE A 150 11.15 -10.83 -3.75
CA ILE A 150 11.10 -12.08 -4.52
C ILE A 150 11.38 -13.23 -3.55
N PHE A 151 10.50 -14.23 -3.52
CA PHE A 151 10.68 -15.44 -2.72
C PHE A 151 11.02 -16.62 -3.61
N GLY A 152 11.79 -17.59 -3.09
CA GLY A 152 12.17 -18.79 -3.86
C GLY A 152 10.98 -19.60 -4.40
N SER A 153 9.80 -19.45 -3.79
CA SER A 153 8.55 -20.05 -4.29
C SER A 153 7.98 -19.38 -5.55
N GLY A 154 8.61 -18.33 -6.08
CA GLY A 154 8.09 -17.53 -7.19
C GLY A 154 7.07 -16.46 -6.77
N ARG A 155 6.71 -16.40 -5.48
CA ARG A 155 5.84 -15.34 -4.96
C ARG A 155 6.59 -14.00 -5.00
N LEU A 156 5.87 -12.96 -5.39
CA LEU A 156 6.30 -11.57 -5.36
C LEU A 156 5.44 -10.76 -4.37
N VAL A 157 6.07 -9.82 -3.66
CA VAL A 157 5.39 -8.73 -2.95
C VAL A 157 5.92 -7.40 -3.48
N ILE A 158 5.03 -6.54 -3.95
CA ILE A 158 5.34 -5.29 -4.65
C ILE A 158 4.82 -4.14 -3.79
N THR A 159 5.67 -3.14 -3.52
CA THR A 159 5.34 -1.95 -2.72
C THR A 159 6.08 -0.71 -3.23
N GLY A 160 5.58 0.47 -2.90
CA GLY A 160 6.13 1.78 -3.32
C GLY A 160 5.40 2.41 -4.52
N ALA A 161 4.55 1.64 -5.20
CA ALA A 161 3.73 2.12 -6.30
C ALA A 161 2.61 3.04 -5.79
N LYS A 162 2.16 4.01 -6.60
CA LYS A 162 1.05 4.93 -6.26
C LYS A 162 -0.24 4.64 -7.03
N ASP A 163 -0.22 3.65 -7.90
CA ASP A 163 -1.36 3.24 -8.73
C ASP A 163 -1.29 1.75 -9.04
N THR A 164 -2.41 1.19 -9.49
CA THR A 164 -2.53 -0.23 -9.77
C THR A 164 -1.79 -0.65 -11.04
N GLU A 165 -1.64 0.22 -12.04
CA GLU A 165 -0.93 -0.15 -13.28
C GLU A 165 0.58 -0.30 -13.04
N SER A 166 1.15 0.51 -12.16
CA SER A 166 2.55 0.45 -11.73
C SER A 166 2.88 -0.89 -11.07
N VAL A 167 1.99 -1.47 -10.25
CA VAL A 167 2.26 -2.80 -9.66
C VAL A 167 2.21 -3.92 -10.70
N HIS A 168 1.31 -3.86 -11.68
CA HIS A 168 1.27 -4.85 -12.78
C HIS A 168 2.51 -4.72 -13.66
N THR A 169 2.92 -3.50 -13.97
CA THR A 169 4.12 -3.21 -14.75
C THR A 169 5.38 -3.70 -14.05
N ALA A 170 5.48 -3.49 -12.73
CA ALA A 170 6.60 -3.99 -11.92
C ALA A 170 6.66 -5.53 -11.93
N ALA A 171 5.53 -6.21 -11.72
CA ALA A 171 5.46 -7.68 -11.79
C ALA A 171 5.96 -8.20 -13.15
N LYS A 172 5.48 -7.59 -14.24
CA LYS A 172 5.89 -7.94 -15.60
C LYS A 172 7.37 -7.67 -15.85
N LYS A 173 7.91 -6.53 -15.42
CA LYS A 173 9.35 -6.24 -15.56
C LYS A 173 10.23 -7.26 -14.86
N VAL A 174 9.87 -7.68 -13.65
CA VAL A 174 10.59 -8.72 -12.92
C VAL A 174 10.52 -10.03 -13.70
N HIS A 175 9.32 -10.45 -14.12
CA HIS A 175 9.15 -11.64 -14.95
C HIS A 175 10.02 -11.62 -16.22
N ASP A 176 9.92 -10.55 -17.01
CA ASP A 176 10.64 -10.42 -18.28
C ASP A 176 12.15 -10.40 -18.07
N LYS A 177 12.62 -9.75 -16.98
CA LYS A 177 14.03 -9.72 -16.61
C LYS A 177 14.54 -11.12 -16.26
N LEU A 178 13.84 -11.85 -15.38
CA LEU A 178 14.23 -13.20 -14.99
C LEU A 178 14.17 -14.19 -16.15
N SER A 179 13.18 -14.06 -17.04
CA SER A 179 13.08 -14.83 -18.28
C SER A 179 14.26 -14.56 -19.21
N SER A 180 14.66 -13.29 -19.38
CA SER A 180 15.82 -12.92 -20.22
C SER A 180 17.15 -13.45 -19.71
N LEU A 181 17.23 -13.75 -18.41
CA LEU A 181 18.40 -14.37 -17.77
C LEU A 181 18.36 -15.90 -17.84
N GLY A 182 17.30 -16.50 -18.41
CA GLY A 182 17.11 -17.94 -18.49
C GLY A 182 16.73 -18.60 -17.15
N ILE A 183 16.35 -17.81 -16.16
CA ILE A 183 16.02 -18.28 -14.80
C ILE A 183 14.59 -18.84 -14.77
N LEU A 184 13.67 -18.20 -15.48
CA LEU A 184 12.32 -18.72 -15.67
C LEU A 184 12.33 -19.61 -16.93
N GLN A 185 12.01 -20.88 -16.76
CA GLN A 185 11.79 -21.80 -17.88
C GLN A 185 10.32 -21.72 -18.29
N SER A 186 10.10 -21.45 -19.58
CA SER A 186 8.78 -21.45 -20.24
C SER A 186 8.18 -22.83 -20.36
#